data_AF-A0A3M1H1F6-F1
#
_entry.id   AF-A0A3M1H1F6-F1
#
_cell.length_a   1.000
_cell.length_b   1.000
_cell.length_c   1.000
_cell.angle_alpha   90.00
_cell.angle_beta   90.00
_cell.angle_gamma   90.00
#
_symmetry.space_group_name_H-M   'P 1'
#
loop_
_entity.id
_entity.type
_entity.pdbx_description
1 polymer ?
#
loop_
_entity_poly.entity_id
_entity_poly.type
_entity_poly.pdbx_seq_one_letter_code
_entity_poly.pdbx_strand_id
1 'polypeptide(L)'
;MAARVCKRDRLQPLVGALLWLLLGSVAWAQPEPDSLAERWARLLVRGDAFTSLEAENALVRLGPEARPVLERLLQEGSRRREWQRAARVLGRLGDRRARPALHRFLQRRKTDPLARLEAARALLRLGDRYGIDVALELLADSDRSIRLGALLLFARYTHRDFGFRFDGPSGERAAALRRMRAWWESVRRDAVLVGP
;
A
#
# COMPACT_ATOMS: atom_id res chain seq x y z
N MET A 1 -31.76 -15.10 46.48
CA MET A 1 -31.39 -13.77 45.92
C MET A 1 -29.90 -13.60 46.20
N ALA A 2 -29.05 -13.90 45.23
CA ALA A 2 -28.34 -12.93 44.38
C ALA A 2 -27.45 -11.95 45.19
N ALA A 3 -26.18 -11.66 44.91
CA ALA A 3 -25.11 -12.19 44.06
C ALA A 3 -23.97 -11.14 44.14
N ARG A 4 -22.70 -11.55 43.90
CA ARG A 4 -21.59 -10.74 43.33
C ARG A 4 -20.97 -9.67 44.27
N VAL A 5 -19.66 -9.43 44.38
CA VAL A 5 -18.49 -9.74 43.53
C VAL A 5 -17.28 -10.01 44.44
N CYS A 6 -16.61 -11.13 44.22
CA CYS A 6 -15.32 -11.48 44.80
C CYS A 6 -14.20 -10.69 44.10
N LYS A 7 -13.32 -10.04 44.87
CA LYS A 7 -12.08 -9.42 44.38
C LYS A 7 -11.21 -10.48 43.70
N ARG A 8 -11.19 -10.51 42.37
CA ARG A 8 -10.25 -11.33 41.59
C ARG A 8 -9.04 -10.51 41.15
N ASP A 9 -7.87 -10.98 41.58
CA ASP A 9 -6.63 -11.10 40.82
C ASP A 9 -5.85 -9.84 40.43
N ARG A 10 -5.13 -9.29 41.42
CA ARG A 10 -3.92 -8.46 41.24
C ARG A 10 -2.70 -9.32 40.88
N LEU A 11 -2.72 -10.08 39.78
CA LEU A 11 -1.54 -10.84 39.32
C LEU A 11 -1.26 -10.77 37.81
N GLN A 12 -1.90 -9.86 37.07
CA GLN A 12 -1.63 -9.73 35.62
C GLN A 12 -0.36 -8.97 35.16
N PRO A 13 0.31 -8.09 35.94
CA PRO A 13 1.49 -7.40 35.38
C PRO A 13 2.79 -8.23 35.41
N LEU A 14 2.89 -9.23 36.30
CA LEU A 14 4.14 -9.98 36.49
C LEU A 14 4.36 -11.09 35.45
N VAL A 15 3.28 -11.71 34.96
CA VAL A 15 3.36 -12.74 33.91
C VAL A 15 3.81 -12.12 32.58
N GLY A 16 3.39 -10.88 32.29
CA GLY A 16 3.84 -10.12 31.13
C GLY A 16 5.33 -9.75 31.19
N ALA A 17 5.84 -9.39 32.36
CA ALA A 17 7.25 -9.04 32.56
C ALA A 17 8.19 -10.25 32.44
N LEU A 18 7.77 -11.43 32.91
CA LEU A 18 8.51 -12.68 32.77
C LEU A 18 8.52 -13.20 31.31
N LEU A 19 7.42 -13.04 30.58
CA LEU A 19 7.37 -13.31 29.14
C LEU A 19 8.29 -12.36 28.34
N TRP A 20 8.44 -11.12 28.80
CA TRP A 20 9.33 -10.11 28.21
C TRP A 20 10.81 -10.48 28.34
N LEU A 21 11.21 -11.07 29.48
CA LEU A 21 12.59 -11.46 29.76
C LEU A 21 12.98 -12.79 29.10
N LEU A 22 12.02 -13.68 28.84
CA LEU A 22 12.28 -15.01 28.26
C LEU A 22 12.34 -15.02 26.72
N LEU A 23 11.77 -14.03 26.04
CA LEU A 23 11.67 -13.98 24.57
C LEU A 23 12.68 -13.04 23.90
N GLY A 24 13.93 -13.07 24.38
CA GLY A 24 15.12 -12.41 23.83
C GLY A 24 14.94 -11.64 22.51
N SER A 25 15.02 -10.30 22.60
CA SER A 25 15.47 -9.38 21.53
C SER A 25 14.98 -9.60 20.09
N VAL A 26 13.78 -10.14 19.86
CA VAL A 26 13.09 -9.94 18.57
C VAL A 26 12.20 -8.71 18.75
N ALA A 27 12.83 -7.55 18.60
CA ALA A 27 12.25 -6.24 18.80
C ALA A 27 10.99 -6.05 17.93
N TRP A 28 9.81 -6.15 18.56
CA TRP A 28 8.63 -5.43 18.10
C TRP A 28 8.87 -3.96 18.46
N ALA A 29 9.68 -3.26 17.66
CA ALA A 29 9.88 -1.83 17.81
C ALA A 29 8.55 -1.14 17.51
N GLN A 30 7.77 -0.85 18.56
CA GLN A 30 6.59 -0.01 18.46
C GLN A 30 7.07 1.38 17.99
N PRO A 31 6.47 1.97 16.94
CA PRO A 31 6.88 3.28 16.47
C PRO A 31 6.75 4.29 17.61
N GLU A 32 7.84 5.00 17.93
CA GLU A 32 7.81 6.02 18.97
C GLU A 32 6.86 7.15 18.56
N PRO A 33 5.78 7.41 19.33
CA PRO A 33 4.67 8.29 18.91
C PRO A 33 5.08 9.75 18.65
N ASP A 34 6.25 10.17 19.14
CA ASP A 34 6.82 11.50 18.91
C ASP A 34 8.10 11.50 18.06
N SER A 35 8.34 10.44 17.28
CA SER A 35 9.38 10.45 16.27
C SER A 35 9.13 11.52 15.20
N LEU A 36 10.20 11.92 14.50
CA LEU A 36 10.09 12.86 13.38
C LEU A 36 9.21 12.29 12.27
N ALA A 37 9.25 10.97 12.05
CA ALA A 37 8.38 10.26 11.12
C ALA A 37 6.90 10.40 11.51
N GLU A 38 6.55 10.28 12.79
CA GLU A 38 5.16 10.47 13.27
C GLU A 38 4.67 11.91 13.10
N ARG A 39 5.53 12.91 13.31
CA ARG A 39 5.19 14.32 13.05
C ARG A 39 4.88 14.56 11.58
N TRP A 40 5.74 14.08 10.67
CA TRP A 40 5.48 14.21 9.23
C TRP A 40 4.27 13.38 8.78
N ALA A 41 4.05 12.20 9.34
CA ALA A 41 2.86 11.39 9.06
C ALA A 41 1.56 12.12 9.47
N ARG A 42 1.56 12.85 10.60
CA ARG A 42 0.41 13.70 10.99
C ARG A 42 0.12 14.78 9.96
N LEU A 43 1.15 15.47 9.46
CA LEU A 43 1.00 16.48 8.39
C LEU A 43 0.60 15.84 7.06
N LEU A 44 1.09 14.65 6.75
CA LEU A 44 0.67 13.88 5.58
C LEU A 44 -0.83 13.60 5.58
N VAL A 45 -1.46 13.43 6.75
CA VAL A 45 -2.90 13.12 6.85
C VAL A 45 -3.75 14.38 6.97
N ARG A 46 -3.35 15.32 7.83
CA ARG A 46 -4.15 16.50 8.20
C ARG A 46 -3.83 17.75 7.39
N GLY A 47 -2.68 17.77 6.73
CA GLY A 47 -2.21 18.91 5.97
C GLY A 47 -3.00 19.16 4.69
N ASP A 48 -2.97 20.41 4.26
CA ASP A 48 -3.41 20.86 2.94
C ASP A 48 -2.53 20.27 1.81
N ALA A 49 -2.77 20.70 0.57
CA ALA A 49 -2.03 20.18 -0.58
C ALA A 49 -0.52 20.46 -0.49
N PHE A 50 -0.14 21.63 0.03
CA PHE A 50 1.26 22.06 0.12
C PHE A 50 2.00 21.31 1.23
N THR A 51 1.48 21.37 2.46
CA THR A 51 2.07 20.71 3.64
C THR A 51 2.10 19.19 3.49
N SER A 52 1.14 18.59 2.80
CA SER A 52 1.18 17.17 2.46
C SER A 52 2.34 16.84 1.52
N LEU A 53 2.65 17.68 0.53
CA LEU A 53 3.76 17.42 -0.39
C LEU A 53 5.11 17.53 0.33
N GLU A 54 5.25 18.52 1.20
CA GLU A 54 6.43 18.65 2.07
C GLU A 54 6.59 17.43 2.97
N ALA A 55 5.50 16.97 3.59
CA ALA A 55 5.50 15.77 4.42
C ALA A 55 5.88 14.52 3.63
N GLU A 56 5.36 14.34 2.41
CA GLU A 56 5.78 13.24 1.53
C GLU A 56 7.30 13.28 1.29
N ASN A 57 7.84 14.46 0.93
CA ASN A 57 9.26 14.62 0.64
C ASN A 57 10.14 14.41 1.87
N ALA A 58 9.70 14.88 3.04
CA ALA A 58 10.40 14.69 4.30
C ALA A 58 10.43 13.20 4.71
N LEU A 59 9.31 12.50 4.59
CA LEU A 59 9.23 11.06 4.88
C LEU A 59 10.12 10.23 3.94
N VAL A 60 10.21 10.60 2.65
CA VAL A 60 11.15 9.96 1.72
C VAL A 60 12.60 10.21 2.14
N ARG A 61 12.96 11.44 2.52
CA ARG A 61 14.33 11.77 2.97
C ARG A 61 14.72 11.09 4.28
N LEU A 62 13.76 10.85 5.19
CA LEU A 62 13.98 10.08 6.41
C LEU A 62 14.35 8.62 6.13
N GLY A 63 14.00 8.11 4.95
CA GLY A 63 14.40 6.77 4.57
C GLY A 63 13.65 5.69 5.38
N PRO A 64 14.29 4.53 5.66
CA PRO A 64 13.65 3.36 6.24
C PRO A 64 12.93 3.60 7.57
N GLU A 65 13.31 4.63 8.33
CA GLU A 65 12.66 5.05 9.58
C GLU A 65 11.20 5.46 9.38
N ALA A 66 10.84 5.97 8.20
CA ALA A 66 9.46 6.32 7.88
C ALA A 66 8.57 5.10 7.59
N ARG A 67 9.16 3.92 7.30
CA ARG A 67 8.40 2.73 6.88
C ARG A 67 7.33 2.30 7.89
N PRO A 68 7.62 2.14 9.20
CA PRO A 68 6.63 1.62 10.15
C PRO A 68 5.38 2.50 10.24
N VAL A 69 5.54 3.83 10.29
CA VAL A 69 4.40 4.75 10.38
C VAL A 69 3.57 4.74 9.09
N LEU A 70 4.21 4.63 7.93
CA LEU A 70 3.54 4.55 6.63
C LEU A 70 2.79 3.21 6.45
N GLU A 71 3.38 2.10 6.88
CA GLU A 71 2.72 0.79 6.89
C GLU A 71 1.49 0.82 7.80
N ARG A 72 1.62 1.42 8.99
CA ARG A 72 0.49 1.62 9.90
C ARG A 72 -0.61 2.44 9.26
N LEU A 73 -0.30 3.60 8.65
CA LEU A 73 -1.29 4.41 7.92
C LEU A 73 -1.98 3.64 6.79
N LEU A 74 -1.26 2.74 6.12
CA LEU A 74 -1.83 1.90 5.07
C LEU A 74 -2.79 0.83 5.63
N GLN A 75 -2.52 0.26 6.81
CA GLN A 75 -3.35 -0.80 7.40
C GLN A 75 -4.48 -0.28 8.30
N GLU A 76 -4.22 0.75 9.08
CA GLU A 76 -5.15 1.27 10.09
C GLU A 76 -5.85 2.55 9.63
N GLY A 77 -5.34 3.19 8.56
CA GLY A 77 -5.99 4.35 7.97
C GLY A 77 -7.43 4.03 7.58
N SER A 78 -8.29 5.04 7.66
CA SER A 78 -9.72 4.95 7.36
C SER A 78 -10.14 5.86 6.22
N ARG A 79 -9.28 6.80 5.82
CA ARG A 79 -9.58 7.76 4.75
C ARG A 79 -8.84 7.40 3.48
N ARG A 80 -9.52 7.54 2.33
CA ARG A 80 -8.96 7.28 0.99
C ARG A 80 -7.62 8.01 0.77
N ARG A 81 -7.52 9.26 1.22
CA ARG A 81 -6.31 10.09 1.12
C ARG A 81 -5.14 9.52 1.93
N GLU A 82 -5.40 8.94 3.10
CA GLU A 82 -4.36 8.33 3.95
C GLU A 82 -3.73 7.14 3.22
N TRP A 83 -4.55 6.24 2.67
CA TRP A 83 -4.06 5.08 1.93
C TRP A 83 -3.30 5.48 0.66
N GLN A 84 -3.85 6.41 -0.12
CA GLN A 84 -3.20 6.89 -1.36
C GLN A 84 -1.83 7.49 -1.07
N ARG A 85 -1.75 8.38 -0.07
CA ARG A 85 -0.50 9.05 0.33
C ARG A 85 0.50 8.05 0.92
N ALA A 86 0.05 7.17 1.82
CA ALA A 86 0.92 6.16 2.42
C ALA A 86 1.52 5.21 1.37
N ALA A 87 0.70 4.66 0.47
CA ALA A 87 1.15 3.79 -0.61
C ALA A 87 2.14 4.52 -1.53
N ARG A 88 1.83 5.76 -1.92
CA ARG A 88 2.71 6.59 -2.75
C ARG A 88 4.08 6.79 -2.11
N VAL A 89 4.12 7.18 -0.83
CA VAL A 89 5.37 7.43 -0.12
C VAL A 89 6.16 6.13 0.06
N LEU A 90 5.52 5.00 0.39
CA LEU A 90 6.19 3.70 0.47
C LEU A 90 6.85 3.31 -0.87
N GLY A 91 6.20 3.58 -1.99
CA GLY A 91 6.77 3.36 -3.31
C GLY A 91 7.95 4.29 -3.63
N ARG A 92 7.90 5.55 -3.19
CA ARG A 92 8.99 6.53 -3.37
C ARG A 92 10.17 6.27 -2.45
N LEU A 93 9.91 5.69 -1.28
CA LEU A 93 10.92 5.34 -0.28
C LEU A 93 11.89 4.28 -0.80
N GLY A 94 11.45 3.39 -1.70
CA GLY A 94 12.30 2.36 -2.30
C GLY A 94 12.62 1.17 -1.39
N ASP A 95 12.15 1.17 -0.14
CA ASP A 95 12.36 0.07 0.81
C ASP A 95 11.47 -1.14 0.46
N ARG A 96 12.10 -2.17 -0.13
CA ARG A 96 11.43 -3.42 -0.53
C ARG A 96 10.75 -4.16 0.63
N ARG A 97 11.13 -3.87 1.88
CA ARG A 97 10.48 -4.44 3.07
C ARG A 97 9.01 -4.00 3.21
N ALA A 98 8.58 -2.96 2.48
CA ALA A 98 7.19 -2.51 2.43
C ALA A 98 6.26 -3.39 1.57
N ARG A 99 6.79 -4.27 0.71
CA ARG A 99 5.99 -5.10 -0.20
C ARG A 99 4.90 -5.92 0.54
N PRO A 100 5.17 -6.61 1.68
CA PRO A 100 4.13 -7.37 2.38
C PRO A 100 2.96 -6.49 2.88
N ALA A 101 3.24 -5.25 3.32
CA ALA A 101 2.19 -4.33 3.74
C ALA A 101 1.32 -3.89 2.56
N LEU A 102 1.92 -3.61 1.40
CA LEU A 102 1.20 -3.28 0.17
C LEU A 102 0.33 -4.45 -0.31
N HIS A 103 0.85 -5.68 -0.27
CA HIS A 103 0.07 -6.89 -0.57
C HIS A 103 -1.13 -7.05 0.35
N ARG A 104 -0.92 -6.97 1.68
CA ARG A 104 -2.02 -7.04 2.65
C ARG A 104 -3.08 -5.98 2.39
N PHE A 105 -2.66 -4.75 2.07
CA PHE A 105 -3.59 -3.67 1.73
C PHE A 105 -4.45 -4.01 0.50
N LEU A 106 -3.84 -4.55 -0.57
CA LEU A 106 -4.53 -4.90 -1.81
C LEU A 106 -5.52 -6.07 -1.67
N GLN A 107 -5.34 -6.92 -0.67
CA GLN A 107 -6.24 -8.04 -0.35
C GLN A 107 -7.48 -7.61 0.45
N ARG A 108 -7.50 -6.38 1.01
CA ARG A 108 -8.65 -5.89 1.79
C ARG A 108 -9.87 -5.71 0.90
N ARG A 109 -11.02 -6.20 1.38
CA ARG A 109 -12.32 -5.96 0.76
C ARG A 109 -12.64 -4.46 0.79
N LYS A 110 -13.14 -3.91 -0.32
CA LYS A 110 -13.56 -2.50 -0.47
C LYS A 110 -12.45 -1.47 -0.25
N THR A 111 -11.36 -1.56 -1.00
CA THR A 111 -10.35 -0.50 -1.11
C THR A 111 -10.69 0.47 -2.25
N ASP A 112 -10.47 1.76 -2.02
CA ASP A 112 -10.68 2.80 -3.03
C ASP A 112 -9.81 2.54 -4.28
N PRO A 113 -10.35 2.57 -5.51
CA PRO A 113 -9.60 2.23 -6.72
C PRO A 113 -8.34 3.07 -6.93
N LEU A 114 -8.36 4.35 -6.54
CA LEU A 114 -7.18 5.21 -6.64
C LEU A 114 -6.11 4.81 -5.61
N ALA A 115 -6.50 4.41 -4.41
CA ALA A 115 -5.57 3.84 -3.43
C ALA A 115 -4.96 2.51 -3.90
N ARG A 116 -5.76 1.64 -4.55
CA ARG A 116 -5.27 0.41 -5.19
C ARG A 116 -4.26 0.71 -6.30
N LEU A 117 -4.53 1.74 -7.12
CA LEU A 117 -3.62 2.18 -8.17
C LEU A 117 -2.28 2.66 -7.60
N GLU A 118 -2.29 3.43 -6.51
CA GLU A 118 -1.06 3.88 -5.85
C GLU A 118 -0.29 2.72 -5.21
N ALA A 119 -0.98 1.74 -4.62
CA ALA A 119 -0.35 0.54 -4.10
C ALA A 119 0.27 -0.33 -5.21
N ALA A 120 -0.40 -0.47 -6.35
CA ALA A 120 0.14 -1.14 -7.54
C ALA A 120 1.39 -0.43 -8.06
N ARG A 121 1.35 0.91 -8.15
CA ARG A 121 2.50 1.73 -8.54
C ARG A 121 3.67 1.56 -7.57
N ALA A 122 3.39 1.53 -6.28
CA ALA A 122 4.41 1.33 -5.25
C ALA A 122 5.07 -0.04 -5.40
N LEU A 123 4.30 -1.12 -5.58
CA LEU A 123 4.84 -2.46 -5.82
C LEU A 123 5.77 -2.49 -7.05
N LEU A 124 5.36 -1.90 -8.16
CA LEU A 124 6.17 -1.86 -9.38
C LEU A 124 7.48 -1.08 -9.18
N ARG A 125 7.45 0.07 -8.50
CA ARG A 125 8.66 0.80 -8.12
C ARG A 125 9.59 -0.02 -7.25
N LEU A 126 9.02 -0.82 -6.36
CA LEU A 126 9.78 -1.72 -5.50
C LEU A 126 10.27 -2.97 -6.25
N GLY A 127 9.95 -3.15 -7.54
CA GLY A 127 10.33 -4.32 -8.33
C GLY A 127 9.46 -5.56 -8.06
N ASP A 128 8.22 -5.35 -7.64
CA ASP A 128 7.22 -6.41 -7.46
C ASP A 128 6.20 -6.37 -8.60
N ARG A 129 6.26 -7.41 -9.44
CA ARG A 129 5.43 -7.58 -10.62
C ARG A 129 3.93 -7.72 -10.33
N TYR A 130 3.54 -8.00 -9.10
CA TYR A 130 2.13 -8.08 -8.72
C TYR A 130 1.38 -6.77 -8.99
N GLY A 131 2.08 -5.63 -9.05
CA GLY A 131 1.44 -4.38 -9.46
C GLY A 131 0.91 -4.39 -10.91
N ILE A 132 1.41 -5.26 -11.81
CA ILE A 132 0.82 -5.46 -13.14
C ILE A 132 -0.52 -6.19 -13.03
N ASP A 133 -0.63 -7.20 -12.17
CA ASP A 133 -1.89 -7.92 -11.93
C ASP A 133 -2.98 -6.94 -11.46
N VAL A 134 -2.64 -6.07 -10.50
CA VAL A 134 -3.56 -5.04 -10.02
C VAL A 134 -3.90 -4.01 -11.10
N ALA A 135 -2.94 -3.60 -11.93
CA ALA A 135 -3.23 -2.70 -13.06
C ALA A 135 -4.24 -3.34 -14.04
N LEU A 136 -4.08 -4.63 -14.36
CA LEU A 136 -5.00 -5.37 -15.23
C LEU A 136 -6.41 -5.55 -14.62
N GLU A 137 -6.53 -5.56 -13.29
CA GLU A 137 -7.84 -5.48 -12.62
C GLU A 137 -8.46 -4.09 -12.80
N LEU A 138 -7.68 -3.03 -12.56
CA LEU A 138 -8.17 -1.64 -12.59
C LEU A 138 -8.51 -1.14 -14.00
N LEU A 139 -8.01 -1.78 -15.05
CA LEU A 139 -8.46 -1.52 -16.43
C LEU A 139 -9.94 -1.86 -16.67
N ALA A 140 -10.54 -2.72 -15.83
CA ALA A 140 -11.96 -3.05 -15.88
C ALA A 140 -12.84 -2.10 -15.05
N ASP A 141 -12.25 -1.13 -14.33
CA ASP A 141 -12.97 -0.21 -13.46
C ASP A 141 -13.97 0.67 -14.24
N SER A 142 -15.08 1.04 -13.60
CA SER A 142 -16.11 1.89 -14.22
C SER A 142 -15.66 3.34 -14.39
N ASP A 143 -14.75 3.82 -13.55
CA ASP A 143 -14.21 5.17 -13.63
C ASP A 143 -13.13 5.27 -14.72
N ARG A 144 -13.34 6.20 -15.66
CA ARG A 144 -12.42 6.49 -16.77
C ARG A 144 -11.02 6.88 -16.29
N SER A 145 -10.93 7.64 -15.21
CA SER A 145 -9.68 8.13 -14.65
C SER A 145 -8.85 6.99 -14.06
N ILE A 146 -9.51 6.02 -13.43
CA ILE A 146 -8.87 4.82 -12.90
C ILE A 146 -8.33 3.96 -14.04
N ARG A 147 -9.13 3.74 -15.10
CA ARG A 147 -8.67 3.02 -16.29
C ARG A 147 -7.47 3.69 -16.96
N LEU A 148 -7.49 5.03 -17.12
CA LEU A 148 -6.35 5.77 -17.66
C LEU A 148 -5.10 5.60 -16.80
N GLY A 149 -5.24 5.75 -15.48
CA GLY A 149 -4.13 5.57 -14.55
C GLY A 149 -3.53 4.16 -14.60
N ALA A 150 -4.38 3.14 -14.68
CA ALA A 150 -3.98 1.75 -14.82
C ALA A 150 -3.29 1.46 -16.17
N LEU A 151 -3.80 2.03 -17.26
CA LEU A 151 -3.19 1.92 -18.59
C LEU A 151 -1.80 2.54 -18.63
N LEU A 152 -1.66 3.76 -18.12
CA LEU A 152 -0.36 4.45 -18.05
C LEU A 152 0.63 3.69 -17.16
N LEU A 153 0.13 3.09 -16.07
CA LEU A 153 0.96 2.27 -15.20
C LEU A 153 1.43 1.01 -15.93
N PHE A 154 0.52 0.26 -16.54
CA PHE A 154 0.82 -0.94 -17.31
C PHE A 154 1.81 -0.62 -18.45
N ALA A 155 1.52 0.38 -19.28
CA ALA A 155 2.33 0.74 -20.44
C ALA A 155 3.73 1.22 -20.04
N ARG A 156 3.86 1.96 -18.93
CA ARG A 156 5.19 2.40 -18.44
C ARG A 156 6.10 1.22 -18.09
N TYR A 157 5.58 0.18 -17.45
CA TYR A 157 6.40 -0.93 -16.94
C TYR A 157 6.54 -2.09 -17.92
N THR A 158 5.65 -2.17 -18.93
CA THR A 158 5.62 -3.26 -19.92
C THR A 158 5.99 -2.82 -21.34
N HIS A 159 5.99 -1.51 -21.62
CA HIS A 159 6.09 -0.92 -22.96
C HIS A 159 5.05 -1.43 -23.95
N ARG A 160 3.85 -1.77 -23.46
CA ARG A 160 2.75 -2.32 -24.26
C ARG A 160 1.43 -1.71 -23.82
N ASP A 161 0.49 -1.55 -24.75
CA ASP A 161 -0.88 -1.09 -24.47
C ASP A 161 -1.97 -1.94 -25.12
N PHE A 162 -1.62 -2.81 -26.09
CA PHE A 162 -2.53 -3.68 -26.84
C PHE A 162 -3.68 -2.92 -27.52
N GLY A 163 -3.49 -1.63 -27.81
CA GLY A 163 -4.52 -0.74 -28.36
C GLY A 163 -5.68 -0.51 -27.39
N PHE A 164 -5.47 -0.63 -26.08
CA PHE A 164 -6.53 -0.44 -25.09
C PHE A 164 -7.00 1.02 -25.06
N ARG A 165 -8.27 1.24 -25.42
CA ARG A 165 -8.92 2.56 -25.35
C ARG A 165 -9.65 2.74 -24.03
N PHE A 166 -9.07 3.48 -23.09
CA PHE A 166 -9.64 3.68 -21.76
C PHE A 166 -11.00 4.40 -21.76
N ASP A 167 -11.32 5.14 -22.81
CA ASP A 167 -12.58 5.84 -23.04
C ASP A 167 -13.48 5.19 -24.10
N GLY A 168 -13.01 4.12 -24.78
CA GLY A 168 -13.74 3.43 -25.84
C GLY A 168 -14.87 2.51 -25.33
N PRO A 169 -15.64 1.86 -26.21
CA PRO A 169 -16.75 0.98 -25.83
C PRO A 169 -16.34 -0.20 -24.93
N SER A 170 -17.25 -0.67 -24.06
CA SER A 170 -16.96 -1.75 -23.10
C SER A 170 -16.51 -3.05 -23.76
N GLY A 171 -17.09 -3.42 -24.90
CA GLY A 171 -16.74 -4.62 -25.66
C GLY A 171 -15.30 -4.58 -26.19
N GLU A 172 -14.88 -3.45 -26.76
CA GLU A 172 -13.51 -3.23 -27.24
C GLU A 172 -12.51 -3.26 -26.08
N ARG A 173 -12.83 -2.58 -24.97
CA ARG A 173 -12.02 -2.61 -23.74
C ARG A 173 -11.85 -4.03 -23.21
N ALA A 174 -12.93 -4.81 -23.16
CA ALA A 174 -12.89 -6.20 -22.70
C ALA A 174 -12.04 -7.07 -23.63
N ALA A 175 -12.12 -6.88 -24.95
CA ALA A 175 -11.30 -7.61 -25.91
C ALA A 175 -9.81 -7.27 -25.78
N ALA A 176 -9.46 -6.00 -25.66
CA ALA A 176 -8.09 -5.57 -25.41
C ALA A 176 -7.57 -6.13 -24.08
N LEU A 177 -8.37 -6.04 -23.01
CA LEU A 177 -8.00 -6.57 -21.69
C LEU A 177 -7.76 -8.09 -21.70
N ARG A 178 -8.52 -8.87 -22.48
CA ARG A 178 -8.26 -10.31 -22.66
C ARG A 178 -6.89 -10.56 -23.29
N ARG A 179 -6.51 -9.79 -24.32
CA ARG A 179 -5.17 -9.90 -24.93
C ARG A 179 -4.07 -9.55 -23.95
N MET A 180 -4.25 -8.47 -23.18
CA MET A 180 -3.30 -8.04 -22.16
C MET A 180 -3.09 -9.11 -21.08
N ARG A 181 -4.19 -9.71 -20.58
CA ARG A 181 -4.13 -10.78 -19.57
C ARG A 181 -3.49 -12.05 -20.11
N ALA A 182 -3.85 -12.47 -21.33
CA ALA A 182 -3.27 -13.65 -21.96
C ALA A 182 -1.75 -13.49 -22.16
N TRP A 183 -1.33 -12.32 -22.63
CA TRP A 183 0.10 -12.01 -22.73
C TRP A 183 0.77 -11.98 -21.36
N TRP A 184 0.18 -11.34 -20.36
CA TRP A 184 0.78 -11.27 -19.03
C TRP A 184 0.96 -12.65 -18.43
N GLU A 185 -0.03 -13.53 -18.55
CA GLU A 185 0.07 -14.90 -18.05
C GLU A 185 1.19 -15.70 -18.74
N SER A 186 1.45 -15.45 -20.03
CA SER A 186 2.53 -16.14 -20.74
C SER A 186 3.94 -15.66 -20.38
N VAL A 187 4.10 -14.42 -19.91
CA VAL A 187 5.44 -13.85 -19.64
C VAL A 187 5.73 -13.60 -18.15
N ARG A 188 4.71 -13.53 -17.28
CA ARG A 188 4.86 -13.00 -15.91
C ARG A 188 5.89 -13.70 -15.03
N ARG A 189 6.24 -14.96 -15.32
CA ARG A 189 7.26 -15.70 -14.56
C ARG A 189 8.65 -15.10 -14.77
N ASP A 190 8.94 -14.67 -15.99
CA ASP A 190 10.28 -14.24 -16.43
C ASP A 190 10.32 -12.76 -16.87
N ALA A 191 9.18 -12.07 -16.80
CA ALA A 191 9.05 -10.67 -17.22
C ALA A 191 10.01 -9.77 -16.44
N VAL A 192 10.96 -9.19 -17.18
CA VAL A 192 11.79 -8.07 -16.71
C VAL A 192 10.99 -6.80 -16.90
N LEU A 193 10.48 -6.25 -15.80
CA LEU A 193 9.79 -4.96 -15.79
C LEU A 193 10.84 -3.85 -15.70
N VAL A 194 10.61 -2.75 -16.42
CA VAL A 194 11.49 -1.59 -16.34
C VAL A 194 11.39 -0.98 -14.95
N GLY A 195 12.53 -0.85 -14.26
CA GLY A 195 12.61 -0.16 -12.97
C GLY A 195 12.35 1.34 -13.12
N PRO A 196 11.93 2.03 -12.04
CA PRO A 196 11.84 3.49 -12.02
C PRO A 196 13.19 4.18 -12.21
#